data_AF-A0A3R8LQ59-F1
#
_entry.id   AF-A0A3R8LQ59-F1
#
_cell.length_a   1.000
_cell.length_b   1.000
_cell.length_c   1.000
_cell.angle_alpha   90.00
_cell.angle_beta   90.00
_cell.angle_gamma   90.00
#
_symmetry.space_group_name_H-M   'P 1'
#
loop_
_entity.id
_entity.type
_entity.pdbx_description
1 polymer ?
#
loop_
_entity_poly.entity_id
_entity_poly.type
_entity_poly.pdbx_seq_one_letter_code
_entity_poly.pdbx_strand_id
1 'polypeptide(L)'
;MRFNSITHRRLSLAIVLFSWGSVAVALFTQHVLDMQPCPWCIAQRILYLLAGALALLGCVPSGQGGGGRALALLFNQLVGLTAASALCVALYQNFVAAADGSCMVTAADKFLMASGLSDWLPEVFEPRANCAEANVGMLGVPYSLWSAALAILLMAINGLDFVKLIRGGTAQQGV
;
A
#
# COMPACT_ATOMS: atom_id res chain seq x y z
N MET A 1 -19.67 15.07 20.67
CA MET A 1 -19.26 13.88 19.88
C MET A 1 -18.39 14.23 18.65
N ARG A 2 -17.27 14.96 18.79
CA ARG A 2 -16.44 15.41 17.63
C ARG A 2 -15.02 14.81 17.56
N PHE A 3 -14.49 14.26 18.65
CA PHE A 3 -13.07 13.84 18.70
C PHE A 3 -12.75 12.59 17.86
N ASN A 4 -13.68 11.64 17.72
CA ASN A 4 -13.37 10.38 17.03
C ASN A 4 -13.33 10.52 15.49
N SER A 5 -14.21 11.36 14.90
CA SER A 5 -14.20 11.55 13.44
C SER A 5 -12.99 12.35 12.96
N ILE A 6 -12.52 13.33 13.74
CA ILE A 6 -11.30 14.09 13.43
C ILE A 6 -10.08 13.16 13.46
N THR A 7 -10.01 12.26 14.43
CA THR A 7 -8.89 11.33 14.57
C THR A 7 -8.87 10.31 13.43
N HIS A 8 -10.02 9.73 13.08
CA HIS A 8 -10.14 8.81 11.93
C HIS A 8 -9.69 9.48 10.64
N ARG A 9 -10.22 10.69 10.34
CA ARG A 9 -9.83 11.44 9.14
C ARG A 9 -8.32 11.71 9.09
N ARG A 10 -7.69 12.06 10.22
CA ARG A 10 -6.24 12.26 10.28
C ARG A 10 -5.46 10.98 9.99
N LEU A 11 -5.89 9.83 10.52
CA LEU A 11 -5.22 8.55 10.28
C LEU A 11 -5.42 8.07 8.84
N SER A 12 -6.63 8.18 8.29
CA SER A 12 -6.88 7.86 6.87
C SER A 12 -6.06 8.75 5.94
N LEU A 13 -5.98 10.06 6.21
CA LEU A 13 -5.14 10.97 5.44
C LEU A 13 -3.64 10.65 5.58
N ALA A 14 -3.19 10.24 6.76
CA ALA A 14 -1.81 9.79 6.94
C ALA A 14 -1.52 8.56 6.06
N ILE A 15 -2.41 7.57 6.03
CA ILE A 15 -2.28 6.40 5.15
C ILE A 15 -2.15 6.82 3.68
N VAL A 16 -3.00 7.74 3.21
CA VAL A 16 -2.96 8.25 1.83
C VAL A 16 -1.64 8.96 1.54
N LEU A 17 -1.19 9.83 2.44
CA LEU A 17 0.05 10.58 2.27
C LEU A 17 1.26 9.65 2.23
N PHE A 18 1.33 8.66 3.11
CA PHE A 18 2.42 7.70 3.12
C PHE A 18 2.39 6.77 1.91
N SER A 19 1.20 6.29 1.49
CA SER A 19 1.08 5.34 0.39
C SER A 19 1.27 5.97 -0.99
N TRP A 20 0.72 7.16 -1.23
CA TRP A 20 0.92 7.87 -2.50
C TRP A 20 2.26 8.60 -2.51
N GLY A 21 2.71 9.10 -1.36
CA GLY A 21 4.04 9.68 -1.20
C GLY A 21 5.14 8.67 -1.50
N SER A 22 5.02 7.42 -1.04
CA SER A 22 6.01 6.39 -1.36
C SER A 22 6.07 6.06 -2.86
N VAL A 23 4.93 6.06 -3.55
CA VAL A 23 4.89 5.88 -5.02
C VAL A 23 5.54 7.08 -5.72
N ALA A 24 5.29 8.31 -5.26
CA ALA A 24 5.95 9.50 -5.79
C ALA A 24 7.47 9.45 -5.58
N VAL A 25 7.94 9.00 -4.41
CA VAL A 25 9.37 8.77 -4.15
C VAL A 25 9.93 7.69 -5.06
N ALA A 26 9.20 6.60 -5.30
CA ALA A 26 9.62 5.55 -6.21
C ALA A 26 9.70 6.03 -7.68
N LEU A 27 8.82 6.94 -8.09
CA LEU A 27 8.89 7.61 -9.39
C LEU A 27 10.06 8.61 -9.45
N PHE A 28 10.41 9.23 -8.33
CA PHE A 28 11.58 10.09 -8.26
C PHE A 28 12.87 9.28 -8.39
N THR A 29 13.00 8.17 -7.66
CA THR A 29 14.19 7.31 -7.71
C THR A 29 14.37 6.64 -9.07
N GLN A 30 13.29 6.27 -9.77
CA GLN A 30 13.44 5.70 -11.12
C GLN A 30 13.92 6.75 -12.15
N HIS A 31 13.45 8.01 -12.08
CA HIS A 31 13.81 9.03 -13.09
C HIS A 31 15.14 9.74 -12.77
N VAL A 32 15.51 9.84 -11.49
CA VAL A 32 16.68 10.60 -11.06
C VAL A 32 17.86 9.69 -10.72
N LEU A 33 17.61 8.52 -10.13
CA LEU A 33 18.66 7.56 -9.73
C LEU A 33 18.80 6.39 -10.71
N ASP A 34 18.06 6.41 -11.82
CA ASP A 34 18.06 5.36 -12.87
C ASP A 34 17.84 3.94 -12.33
N MET A 35 17.07 3.84 -11.23
CA MET A 35 16.72 2.56 -10.60
C MET A 35 15.54 1.94 -11.33
N GLN A 36 15.83 0.98 -12.21
CA GLN A 36 14.82 0.31 -13.03
C GLN A 36 13.85 -0.54 -12.17
N PRO A 37 12.53 -0.42 -12.37
CA PRO A 37 11.55 -1.14 -11.58
C PRO A 37 11.40 -2.60 -12.04
N CYS A 38 11.16 -3.49 -11.07
CA CYS A 38 10.83 -4.89 -11.29
C CYS A 38 9.30 -5.13 -11.34
N PRO A 39 8.81 -6.24 -11.92
CA PRO A 39 7.38 -6.56 -11.96
C PRO A 39 6.71 -6.57 -10.57
N TRP A 40 7.40 -7.13 -9.57
CA TRP A 40 6.92 -7.17 -8.18
C TRP A 40 6.89 -5.79 -7.52
N CYS A 41 7.85 -4.92 -7.86
CA CYS A 41 7.94 -3.55 -7.40
C CYS A 41 6.71 -2.75 -7.88
N ILE A 42 6.30 -2.99 -9.13
CA ILE A 42 5.11 -2.39 -9.73
C ILE A 42 3.83 -2.93 -9.07
N ALA A 43 3.75 -4.23 -8.81
CA ALA A 43 2.65 -4.82 -8.06
C ALA A 43 2.49 -4.18 -6.66
N GLN A 44 3.59 -3.88 -5.95
CA GLN A 44 3.53 -3.14 -4.69
C GLN A 44 3.00 -1.71 -4.86
N ARG A 45 3.43 -1.00 -5.89
CA ARG A 45 2.92 0.36 -6.18
C ARG A 45 1.40 0.35 -6.36
N ILE A 46 0.87 -0.63 -7.09
CA ILE A 46 -0.58 -0.80 -7.27
C ILE A 46 -1.27 -1.01 -5.93
N LEU A 47 -0.72 -1.87 -5.05
CA LEU A 47 -1.27 -2.11 -3.72
C LEU A 47 -1.26 -0.85 -2.84
N TYR A 48 -0.22 -0.03 -2.87
CA TYR A 48 -0.17 1.23 -2.11
C TYR A 48 -1.14 2.29 -2.65
N LEU A 49 -1.29 2.39 -3.98
CA LEU A 49 -2.30 3.25 -4.59
C LEU A 49 -3.71 2.82 -4.19
N LEU A 50 -3.99 1.51 -4.25
CA LEU A 50 -5.26 0.91 -3.84
C LEU A 50 -5.55 1.16 -2.35
N ALA A 51 -4.56 0.96 -1.47
CA ALA A 51 -4.69 1.22 -0.04
C ALA A 51 -5.03 2.71 0.23
N GLY A 52 -4.39 3.64 -0.47
CA GLY A 52 -4.70 5.07 -0.38
C GLY A 52 -6.12 5.39 -0.88
N ALA A 53 -6.53 4.82 -2.02
CA ALA A 53 -7.87 5.00 -2.56
C ALA A 53 -8.95 4.49 -1.59
N LEU A 54 -8.76 3.28 -1.03
CA LEU A 54 -9.66 2.70 -0.03
C LEU A 54 -9.72 3.53 1.25
N ALA A 55 -8.58 4.08 1.70
CA ALA A 55 -8.53 4.98 2.86
C ALA A 55 -9.28 6.31 2.61
N LEU A 56 -9.20 6.88 1.40
CA LEU A 56 -10.01 8.04 1.01
C LEU A 56 -11.51 7.71 1.02
N LEU A 57 -11.89 6.57 0.43
CA LEU A 57 -13.28 6.12 0.40
C LEU A 57 -13.82 5.81 1.80
N GLY A 58 -12.99 5.33 2.73
CA GLY A 58 -13.37 5.19 4.14
C GLY A 58 -13.53 6.53 4.87
N CYS A 59 -12.85 7.58 4.41
CA CYS A 59 -12.87 8.91 5.02
C CYS A 59 -14.13 9.72 4.64
N VAL A 60 -14.61 9.61 3.40
CA VAL A 60 -15.73 10.41 2.84
C VAL A 60 -17.08 10.20 3.56
N PRO A 61 -17.56 8.96 3.82
CA PRO A 61 -18.88 8.69 4.40
C PRO A 61 -18.95 8.78 5.93
N SER A 62 -17.85 9.16 6.61
CA SER A 62 -17.77 9.23 8.08
C SER A 62 -18.64 10.34 8.73
N GLY A 63 -19.58 10.93 7.99
CA GLY A 63 -20.48 12.00 8.44
C GLY A 63 -21.77 11.49 9.10
N GLN A 64 -21.90 11.76 10.40
CA GLN A 64 -23.13 11.90 11.24
C GLN A 64 -24.26 10.83 11.23
N GLY A 65 -24.27 9.82 10.36
CA GLY A 65 -25.27 8.74 10.38
C GLY A 65 -24.74 7.41 10.95
N GLY A 66 -25.61 6.60 11.59
CA GLY A 66 -25.24 5.29 12.15
C GLY A 66 -24.62 4.30 11.14
N GLY A 67 -24.95 4.44 9.84
CA GLY A 67 -24.36 3.63 8.76
C GLY A 67 -22.92 4.00 8.38
N GLY A 68 -22.45 5.22 8.67
CA GLY A 68 -21.12 5.68 8.29
C GLY A 68 -19.99 4.94 9.01
N ARG A 69 -20.25 4.43 10.23
CA ARG A 69 -19.26 3.67 11.01
C ARG A 69 -19.05 2.27 10.48
N ALA A 70 -20.13 1.57 10.12
CA ALA A 70 -20.04 0.23 9.55
C ALA A 70 -19.24 0.27 8.24
N LEU A 71 -19.50 1.28 7.40
CA LEU A 71 -18.77 1.47 6.15
C LEU A 71 -17.29 1.81 6.40
N ALA A 72 -16.96 2.66 7.38
CA ALA A 72 -15.58 2.95 7.74
C ALA A 72 -14.82 1.70 8.23
N LEU A 73 -15.46 0.83 9.01
CA LEU A 73 -14.87 -0.44 9.44
C LEU A 73 -14.60 -1.37 8.25
N LEU A 74 -15.54 -1.49 7.31
CA LEU A 74 -15.36 -2.29 6.10
C LEU A 74 -14.17 -1.81 5.27
N PHE A 75 -14.09 -0.50 5.00
CA PHE A 75 -12.96 0.06 4.25
C PHE A 75 -11.64 -0.06 5.02
N ASN A 76 -11.65 0.12 6.35
CA ASN A 76 -10.46 -0.09 7.17
C ASN A 76 -9.94 -1.54 7.05
N GLN A 77 -10.83 -2.55 7.09
CA GLN A 77 -10.44 -3.95 6.87
C GLN A 77 -9.82 -4.18 5.49
N LEU A 78 -10.39 -3.58 4.44
CA LEU A 78 -9.83 -3.66 3.08
C LEU A 78 -8.44 -3.00 2.99
N VAL A 79 -8.22 -1.88 3.67
CA VAL A 79 -6.90 -1.24 3.79
C VAL A 79 -5.91 -2.15 4.53
N GLY A 80 -6.34 -2.80 5.61
CA GLY A 80 -5.51 -3.76 6.34
C GLY A 80 -5.10 -4.96 5.48
N LEU A 81 -6.05 -5.52 4.72
CA LEU A 81 -5.79 -6.63 3.79
C LEU A 81 -4.79 -6.22 2.69
N THR A 82 -4.97 -5.06 2.09
CA THR A 82 -4.06 -4.56 1.04
C THR A 82 -2.66 -4.27 1.58
N ALA A 83 -2.54 -3.72 2.79
CA ALA A 83 -1.25 -3.53 3.46
C ALA A 83 -0.55 -4.87 3.79
N ALA A 84 -1.30 -5.86 4.27
CA ALA A 84 -0.77 -7.20 4.51
C ALA A 84 -0.31 -7.88 3.22
N SER A 85 -1.09 -7.76 2.14
CA SER A 85 -0.68 -8.25 0.81
C SER A 85 0.60 -7.56 0.33
N ALA A 86 0.73 -6.24 0.52
CA ALA A 86 1.94 -5.50 0.13
C ALA A 86 3.17 -5.98 0.91
N LEU A 87 3.02 -6.29 2.20
CA LEU A 87 4.08 -6.88 3.01
C LEU A 87 4.48 -8.27 2.51
N CYS A 88 3.50 -9.14 2.23
CA CYS A 88 3.78 -10.47 1.67
C CYS A 88 4.52 -10.37 0.34
N VAL A 89 4.13 -9.44 -0.54
CA VAL A 89 4.81 -9.19 -1.80
C VAL A 89 6.25 -8.73 -1.58
N ALA A 90 6.50 -7.83 -0.63
CA ALA A 90 7.84 -7.35 -0.31
C ALA A 90 8.77 -8.44 0.23
N LEU A 91 8.25 -9.28 1.13
CA LEU A 91 9.01 -10.40 1.67
C LEU A 91 9.27 -11.46 0.59
N TYR A 92 8.26 -11.78 -0.23
CA TYR A 92 8.42 -12.70 -1.35
C TYR A 92 9.46 -12.20 -2.36
N GLN A 93 9.44 -10.91 -2.67
CA GLN A 93 10.44 -10.31 -3.54
C GLN A 93 11.86 -10.48 -2.97
N ASN A 94 12.05 -10.20 -1.68
CA ASN A 94 13.38 -10.25 -1.06
C ASN A 94 13.92 -11.68 -0.87
N PHE A 95 13.06 -12.64 -0.53
CA PHE A 95 13.50 -14.01 -0.21
C PHE A 95 13.47 -14.97 -1.39
N VAL A 96 12.52 -14.78 -2.32
CA VAL A 96 12.29 -15.72 -3.43
C VAL A 96 12.69 -15.08 -4.75
N ALA A 97 12.09 -13.94 -5.11
CA ALA A 97 12.32 -13.35 -6.42
C ALA A 97 13.75 -12.78 -6.59
N ALA A 98 14.41 -12.35 -5.51
CA ALA A 98 15.80 -11.89 -5.56
C ALA A 98 16.81 -13.04 -5.71
N ALA A 99 16.43 -14.26 -5.31
CA ALA A 99 17.25 -15.46 -5.51
C ALA A 99 17.09 -16.04 -6.93
N ASP A 100 15.92 -15.84 -7.54
CA ASP A 100 15.63 -16.24 -8.91
C ASP A 100 16.14 -15.19 -9.92
N GLY A 101 17.39 -15.36 -10.39
CA GLY A 101 17.97 -14.55 -11.48
C GLY A 101 17.42 -14.88 -12.88
N SER A 102 16.28 -15.56 -12.98
CA SER A 102 15.75 -16.03 -14.26
C SER A 102 14.83 -15.00 -14.92
N CYS A 103 14.99 -14.77 -16.23
CA CYS A 103 14.14 -13.92 -17.07
C CYS A 103 12.78 -14.60 -17.40
N MET A 104 12.26 -15.41 -16.48
CA MET A 104 10.99 -16.11 -16.66
C MET A 104 9.82 -15.24 -16.18
N VAL A 105 8.71 -15.32 -16.91
CA VAL A 105 7.46 -14.62 -16.60
C VAL A 105 7.01 -14.96 -15.19
N THR A 106 7.03 -13.99 -14.28
CA THR A 106 6.61 -14.17 -12.89
C THR A 106 5.09 -14.15 -12.75
N ALA A 107 4.58 -14.54 -11.58
CA ALA A 107 3.16 -14.35 -11.27
C ALA A 107 2.74 -12.87 -11.34
N ALA A 108 3.66 -11.94 -11.02
CA ALA A 108 3.43 -10.51 -11.14
C ALA A 108 3.32 -10.07 -12.61
N ASP A 109 4.15 -10.61 -13.51
CA ASP A 109 4.05 -10.33 -14.96
C ASP A 109 2.70 -10.78 -15.52
N LYS A 110 2.22 -11.98 -15.14
CA LYS A 110 0.89 -12.48 -15.55
C LYS A 110 -0.24 -11.59 -15.05
N PHE A 111 -0.13 -11.09 -13.82
CA PHE A 111 -1.11 -10.16 -13.26
C PHE A 111 -1.09 -8.80 -13.99
N LEU A 112 0.10 -8.25 -14.27
CA LEU A 112 0.25 -7.00 -15.02
C LEU A 112 -0.32 -7.13 -16.43
N MET A 113 0.03 -8.19 -17.15
CA MET A 113 -0.52 -8.50 -18.48
C MET A 113 -2.04 -8.69 -18.45
N ALA A 114 -2.58 -9.37 -17.44
CA ALA A 114 -4.03 -9.54 -17.29
C ALA A 114 -4.74 -8.23 -16.95
N SER A 115 -4.10 -7.34 -16.19
CA SER A 115 -4.65 -6.03 -15.84
C SER A 115 -4.60 -5.01 -16.98
N GLY A 116 -3.72 -5.19 -17.98
CA GLY A 116 -3.51 -4.27 -19.10
C GLY A 116 -2.98 -2.88 -18.69
N LEU A 117 -2.54 -2.72 -17.43
CA LEU A 117 -2.13 -1.42 -16.88
C LEU A 117 -0.81 -0.92 -17.49
N SER A 118 0.05 -1.87 -17.89
CA SER A 118 1.31 -1.61 -18.59
C SER A 118 1.11 -0.98 -19.97
N ASP A 119 0.00 -1.31 -20.66
CA ASP A 119 -0.31 -0.74 -21.97
C ASP A 119 -0.93 0.66 -21.88
N TRP A 120 -1.62 0.96 -20.76
CA TRP A 120 -2.26 2.26 -20.53
C TRP A 120 -1.29 3.33 -20.06
N LEU A 121 -0.34 2.99 -19.17
CA LEU A 121 0.68 3.92 -18.65
C LEU A 121 2.07 3.24 -18.60
N PRO A 122 2.73 3.06 -19.76
CA PRO A 122 4.01 2.34 -19.83
C PRO A 122 5.10 3.03 -19.01
N GLU A 123 5.11 4.36 -18.95
CA GLU A 123 6.13 5.13 -18.21
C GLU A 123 6.12 4.87 -16.69
N VAL A 124 5.00 4.35 -16.15
CA VAL A 124 4.83 4.08 -14.71
C VAL A 124 4.78 2.59 -14.39
N PHE A 125 4.24 1.76 -15.28
CA PHE A 125 3.91 0.35 -15.03
C PHE A 125 4.68 -0.65 -15.92
N GLU A 126 5.64 -0.20 -16.72
CA GLU A 126 6.50 -1.09 -17.51
C GLU A 126 7.68 -1.62 -16.66
N PRO A 127 7.82 -2.94 -16.48
CA PRO A 127 9.00 -3.53 -15.84
C PRO A 127 10.21 -3.41 -16.78
N ARG A 128 11.33 -2.90 -16.27
CA ARG A 128 12.54 -2.64 -17.04
C ARG A 128 13.80 -3.34 -16.51
N ALA A 129 13.68 -4.05 -15.39
CA ALA A 129 14.77 -4.84 -14.82
C ALA A 129 14.28 -6.14 -14.18
N ASN A 130 15.21 -7.10 -14.07
CA ASN A 130 14.98 -8.34 -13.34
C ASN A 130 14.96 -8.10 -11.83
N CYS A 131 14.28 -8.98 -11.09
CA CYS A 131 14.13 -8.84 -9.63
C CYS A 131 15.47 -8.92 -8.87
N ALA A 132 16.44 -9.66 -9.41
CA ALA A 132 17.81 -9.73 -8.87
C ALA A 132 18.58 -8.42 -9.05
N GLU A 133 18.41 -7.74 -10.19
CA GLU A 133 19.07 -6.47 -10.49
C GLU A 133 18.39 -5.29 -9.79
N ALA A 134 17.06 -5.35 -9.62
CA ALA A 134 16.29 -4.32 -8.93
C ALA A 134 16.46 -4.36 -7.39
N ASN A 135 17.08 -5.40 -6.83
CA ASN A 135 17.35 -5.49 -5.39
C ASN A 135 18.61 -4.70 -4.96
N VAL A 136 18.89 -3.58 -5.64
CA VAL A 136 20.02 -2.71 -5.30
C VAL A 136 19.80 -2.13 -3.91
N GLY A 137 20.85 -2.15 -3.09
CA GLY A 137 20.81 -1.60 -1.74
C GLY A 137 20.77 -0.07 -1.76
N MET A 138 19.70 0.54 -1.28
CA MET A 138 19.68 1.96 -0.94
C MET A 138 20.15 2.12 0.51
N LEU A 139 21.25 2.85 0.73
CA LEU A 139 21.88 3.01 2.06
C LEU A 139 22.29 1.66 2.70
N GLY A 140 22.72 0.68 1.88
CA GLY A 140 23.13 -0.64 2.35
C GLY A 140 21.97 -1.59 2.68
N VAL A 141 20.71 -1.17 2.48
CA VAL A 141 19.51 -1.99 2.70
C VAL A 141 18.75 -2.17 1.38
N PRO A 142 18.34 -3.40 1.02
CA PRO A 142 17.57 -3.65 -0.20
C PRO A 142 16.28 -2.82 -0.26
N TYR A 143 15.96 -2.29 -1.43
CA TYR A 143 14.76 -1.45 -1.65
C TYR A 143 13.46 -2.17 -1.25
N SER A 144 13.40 -3.50 -1.42
CA SER A 144 12.29 -4.36 -1.00
C SER A 144 12.00 -4.28 0.52
N LEU A 145 13.03 -4.13 1.35
CA LEU A 145 12.87 -3.99 2.80
C LEU A 145 12.35 -2.61 3.21
N TRP A 146 12.69 -1.55 2.47
CA TRP A 146 12.09 -0.24 2.66
C TRP A 146 10.58 -0.26 2.37
N SER A 147 10.18 -0.93 1.29
CA SER A 147 8.76 -1.20 1.02
C SER A 147 8.11 -2.04 2.13
N ALA A 148 8.77 -3.10 2.62
CA ALA A 148 8.25 -3.90 3.74
C ALA A 148 8.04 -3.05 5.00
N ALA A 149 9.00 -2.17 5.35
CA ALA A 149 8.88 -1.25 6.48
C ALA A 149 7.68 -0.29 6.32
N LEU A 150 7.47 0.24 5.11
CA LEU A 150 6.30 1.06 4.81
C LEU A 150 4.99 0.27 4.93
N ALA A 151 4.94 -0.98 4.46
CA ALA A 151 3.76 -1.83 4.61
C ALA A 151 3.43 -2.08 6.09
N ILE A 152 4.44 -2.33 6.93
CA ILE A 152 4.28 -2.47 8.38
C ILE A 152 3.77 -1.17 9.01
N LEU A 153 4.32 -0.02 8.62
CA LEU A 153 3.87 1.28 9.10
C LEU A 153 2.39 1.53 8.76
N LEU A 154 1.99 1.27 7.51
CA LEU A 154 0.59 1.41 7.07
C LEU A 154 -0.34 0.48 7.86
N MET A 155 0.08 -0.77 8.08
CA MET A 155 -0.66 -1.74 8.90
C MET A 155 -0.78 -1.29 10.36
N ALA A 156 0.26 -0.69 10.93
CA ALA A 156 0.22 -0.13 12.29
C ALA A 156 -0.75 1.06 12.40
N ILE A 157 -0.71 1.99 11.44
CA ILE A 157 -1.63 3.14 11.41
C ILE A 157 -3.08 2.66 11.24
N ASN A 158 -3.31 1.69 10.34
CA ASN A 158 -4.61 1.08 10.11
C ASN A 158 -5.14 0.36 11.37
N GLY A 159 -4.30 -0.41 12.06
CA GLY A 159 -4.65 -1.07 13.32
C GLY A 159 -4.98 -0.07 14.44
N LEU A 160 -4.24 1.03 14.55
CA LEU A 160 -4.57 2.12 15.50
C LEU A 160 -5.92 2.77 15.18
N ASP A 161 -6.21 2.98 13.90
CA ASP A 161 -7.50 3.49 13.45
C ASP A 161 -8.63 2.52 13.79
N PHE A 162 -8.42 1.22 13.55
CA PHE A 162 -9.38 0.16 13.87
C PHE A 162 -9.71 0.09 15.36
N VAL A 163 -8.69 0.15 16.23
CA VAL A 163 -8.90 0.14 17.70
C VAL A 163 -9.72 1.37 18.14
N LYS A 164 -9.48 2.54 17.56
CA LYS A 164 -10.27 3.76 17.85
C LYS A 164 -11.68 3.68 17.29
N LEU A 165 -11.86 3.02 16.14
CA LEU A 165 -13.15 2.69 15.53
C LEU A 165 -13.91 1.58 16.26
N ILE A 166 -13.31 0.79 17.14
CA ILE A 166 -14.04 -0.12 18.03
C ILE A 166 -14.38 0.60 19.34
N ARG A 167 -13.39 1.23 19.99
CA ARG A 167 -13.56 1.88 21.31
C ARG A 167 -14.57 3.02 21.31
N GLY A 168 -14.70 3.76 20.21
CA GLY A 168 -15.73 4.81 20.14
C GLY A 168 -17.17 4.28 19.95
N GLY A 169 -17.37 2.97 19.82
CA GLY A 169 -18.67 2.36 19.52
C GLY A 169 -19.32 1.80 20.79
N THR A 170 -18.50 1.20 21.65
CA THR A 170 -18.89 0.80 23.00
C THR A 170 -19.33 1.98 23.86
N ALA A 171 -18.77 3.18 23.63
CA ALA A 171 -19.18 4.41 24.32
C ALA A 171 -20.58 4.95 23.93
N GLN A 172 -21.19 4.49 22.83
CA GLN A 172 -22.52 4.95 22.40
C GLN A 172 -23.66 4.01 22.79
N GLN A 173 -23.37 2.77 23.22
CA GLN A 173 -24.38 1.77 23.61
C GLN A 173 -24.69 1.77 25.12
N GLY A 174 -24.10 2.68 25.90
CA GLY A 174 -24.23 2.76 27.35
C GLY A 174 -25.06 3.93 27.89
N VAL A 175 -25.92 4.56 27.06
CA VAL A 175 -26.87 5.60 27.49
C VAL A 175 -28.27 5.23 27.03
#